data_AF-A0A7V4ZRS1-F1
#
_entry.id   AF-A0A7V4ZRS1-F1
#
_cell.length_a   1.000
_cell.length_b   1.000
_cell.length_c   1.000
_cell.angle_alpha   90.00
_cell.angle_beta   90.00
_cell.angle_gamma   90.00
#
_symmetry.space_group_name_H-M   'P 1'
#
loop_
_entity.id
_entity.type
_entity.pdbx_description
1 polymer ?
#
loop_
_entity_poly.entity_id
_entity_poly.type
_entity_poly.pdbx_seq_one_letter_code
_entity_poly.pdbx_strand_id
1 'polypeptide(L)'
;MFSKEAKRWLMALGIAKILFEDQGYHCLYLEGIENFIWRKSMYSPKIREDLIPKIYQMAKAKGIKMTTLVNHILEKVLNGGDEFGAKQIVSSSKESNFPKEDGGKGECLGG
;
A
#
# COMPACT_ATOMS: atom_id res chain seq x y z
N MET A 1 -1.65 -15.38 -4.70
CA MET A 1 -1.72 -16.77 -5.22
C MET A 1 -2.96 -17.43 -4.62
N PHE A 2 -3.86 -17.98 -5.43
CA PHE A 2 -5.14 -18.55 -4.94
C PHE A 2 -4.92 -19.78 -4.05
N SER A 3 -5.71 -19.91 -2.98
CA SER A 3 -5.74 -21.13 -2.17
C SER A 3 -6.23 -22.32 -3.00
N LYS A 4 -5.86 -23.55 -2.61
CA LYS A 4 -6.32 -24.78 -3.28
C LYS A 4 -7.84 -24.87 -3.34
N GLU A 5 -8.50 -24.42 -2.28
CA GLU A 5 -9.96 -24.38 -2.18
C GLU A 5 -10.57 -23.38 -3.18
N ALA A 6 -10.04 -22.15 -3.26
CA ALA A 6 -10.52 -21.15 -4.21
C ALA A 6 -10.40 -21.63 -5.67
N LYS A 7 -9.31 -22.33 -6.01
CA LYS A 7 -9.14 -22.94 -7.35
C LYS A 7 -10.19 -24.00 -7.66
N ARG A 8 -10.54 -24.86 -6.69
CA ARG A 8 -11.58 -25.89 -6.85
C ARG A 8 -12.94 -25.25 -7.13
N TRP A 9 -13.29 -24.20 -6.40
CA TRP A 9 -14.55 -23.48 -6.61
C TRP A 9 -14.59 -22.74 -7.96
N LEU A 10 -13.48 -22.14 -8.39
CA LEU A 10 -13.41 -21.50 -9.72
C LEU A 10 -13.58 -22.51 -10.87
N MET A 11 -13.01 -23.72 -10.75
CA MET A 11 -13.25 -24.78 -11.74
C MET A 11 -14.72 -25.23 -11.76
N ALA A 12 -15.33 -25.44 -10.60
CA ALA A 12 -16.74 -25.80 -10.51
C ALA A 12 -17.66 -24.73 -11.14
N LEU A 13 -17.31 -23.45 -10.95
CA LEU A 13 -17.95 -22.31 -11.62
C LEU A 13 -17.81 -22.34 -13.14
N GLY A 14 -16.61 -22.66 -13.64
CA GLY A 14 -16.38 -22.81 -15.09
C GLY A 14 -17.26 -23.89 -15.71
N ILE A 15 -17.39 -25.04 -15.05
CA ILE A 15 -18.27 -26.13 -15.48
C ILE A 15 -19.74 -25.70 -15.46
N ALA A 16 -20.17 -25.00 -14.39
CA ALA A 16 -21.53 -24.50 -14.29
C ALA A 16 -21.87 -23.50 -15.40
N LYS A 17 -20.95 -22.59 -15.75
CA LYS A 17 -21.15 -21.63 -16.85
C LYS A 17 -21.42 -22.33 -18.18
N ILE A 18 -20.70 -23.42 -18.47
CA ILE A 18 -20.88 -24.22 -19.70
C ILE A 18 -22.23 -24.96 -19.66
N LEU A 19 -22.57 -25.61 -18.54
CA LEU A 19 -23.78 -26.43 -18.44
C LEU A 19 -25.09 -25.60 -18.47
N PHE A 20 -25.03 -24.33 -18.07
CA PHE A 20 -26.19 -23.46 -17.97
C PHE A 20 -26.17 -22.31 -19.00
N GLU A 21 -25.28 -22.38 -20.01
CA GLU A 21 -25.15 -21.34 -21.04
C GLU A 21 -26.47 -21.09 -21.77
N ASP A 22 -27.16 -22.16 -22.18
CA ASP A 22 -28.41 -22.12 -22.93
C ASP A 22 -29.63 -21.69 -22.09
N GLN A 23 -29.51 -21.67 -20.76
CA GLN A 23 -30.62 -21.37 -19.85
C GLN A 23 -30.81 -19.87 -19.63
N GLY A 24 -29.85 -19.01 -20.02
CA GLY A 24 -29.92 -17.54 -19.96
C GLY A 24 -30.00 -16.92 -18.55
N TYR A 25 -30.54 -17.66 -17.59
CA TYR A 25 -30.40 -17.45 -16.16
C TYR A 25 -29.01 -17.95 -15.75
N HIS A 26 -28.43 -17.30 -14.75
CA HIS A 26 -27.17 -17.65 -14.06
C HIS A 26 -25.92 -16.87 -14.45
N CYS A 27 -25.80 -16.17 -15.58
CA CYS A 27 -24.56 -15.43 -15.88
C CYS A 27 -24.21 -14.38 -14.81
N LEU A 28 -25.16 -13.54 -14.41
CA LEU A 28 -24.96 -12.53 -13.36
C LEU A 28 -24.75 -13.15 -11.97
N TYR A 29 -25.42 -14.27 -11.67
CA TYR A 29 -25.30 -14.94 -10.37
C TYR A 29 -23.94 -15.65 -10.23
N LEU A 30 -23.51 -16.37 -11.28
CA LEU A 30 -22.21 -17.03 -11.34
C LEU A 30 -21.07 -16.00 -11.33
N GLU A 31 -21.23 -14.87 -12.01
CA GLU A 31 -20.31 -13.73 -11.94
C GLU A 31 -20.24 -13.14 -10.51
N GLY A 32 -21.36 -13.05 -9.80
CA GLY A 32 -21.40 -12.65 -8.40
C GLY A 32 -20.62 -13.59 -7.48
N ILE A 33 -20.75 -14.91 -7.65
CA ILE A 33 -20.01 -15.91 -6.88
C ILE A 33 -18.53 -15.88 -7.22
N GLU A 34 -18.19 -15.76 -8.50
CA GLU A 34 -16.81 -15.60 -8.93
C GLU A 34 -16.19 -14.38 -8.24
N ASN A 35 -16.81 -13.20 -8.37
CA ASN A 35 -16.36 -11.97 -7.71
C ASN A 35 -16.22 -12.12 -6.19
N PHE A 36 -17.07 -12.92 -5.53
CA PHE A 36 -16.95 -13.22 -4.10
C PHE A 36 -15.70 -14.06 -3.79
N ILE A 37 -15.43 -15.12 -4.57
CA ILE A 37 -14.23 -15.96 -4.40
C ILE A 37 -12.97 -15.15 -4.65
N TRP A 38 -12.98 -14.30 -5.69
CA TRP A 38 -11.89 -13.39 -5.99
C TRP A 38 -11.65 -12.40 -4.84
N ARG A 39 -12.68 -11.74 -4.31
CA ARG A 39 -12.55 -10.84 -3.15
C ARG A 39 -12.01 -11.55 -1.91
N LYS A 40 -12.52 -12.74 -1.60
CA LYS A 40 -12.08 -13.52 -0.43
C LYS A 40 -10.62 -13.96 -0.57
N SER A 41 -10.20 -14.35 -1.77
CA SER A 41 -8.80 -14.72 -2.03
C SER A 41 -7.85 -13.52 -2.19
N MET A 42 -8.39 -12.34 -2.49
CA MET A 42 -7.62 -11.11 -2.71
C MET A 42 -7.78 -10.11 -1.57
N TYR A 43 -8.17 -10.54 -0.36
CA TYR A 43 -8.16 -9.64 0.79
C TYR A 43 -6.71 -9.23 1.11
N SER A 44 -6.31 -8.13 0.48
CA SER A 44 -5.08 -7.41 0.72
C SER A 44 -5.51 -6.17 1.50
N PRO A 45 -5.26 -6.12 2.82
CA PRO A 45 -5.59 -4.94 3.61
C PRO A 45 -4.86 -3.74 3.00
N LYS A 46 -5.62 -2.68 2.72
CA LYS A 46 -5.04 -1.44 2.20
C LYS A 46 -4.18 -0.80 3.27
N ILE A 47 -2.96 -0.42 2.89
CA ILE A 47 -2.12 0.43 3.74
C ILE A 47 -2.82 1.78 3.85
N ARG A 48 -2.87 2.35 5.07
CA ARG A 48 -3.45 3.69 5.25
C ARG A 48 -2.71 4.71 4.38
N GLU A 49 -3.46 5.61 3.76
CA GLU A 49 -2.92 6.56 2.77
C GLU A 49 -1.85 7.50 3.35
N ASP A 50 -1.97 7.85 4.64
CA ASP A 50 -1.00 8.69 5.35
C ASP A 50 0.37 8.02 5.53
N LEU A 51 0.42 6.69 5.49
CA LEU A 51 1.64 5.91 5.67
C LEU A 51 2.39 5.69 4.36
N ILE A 52 1.72 5.73 3.20
CA ILE A 52 2.33 5.47 1.90
C ILE A 52 3.50 6.43 1.63
N PRO A 53 3.36 7.77 1.80
CA PRO A 53 4.47 8.70 1.58
C PRO A 53 5.64 8.46 2.53
N LYS A 54 5.36 8.10 3.79
CA LYS A 54 6.39 7.86 4.81
C LYS A 54 7.21 6.61 4.50
N ILE A 55 6.54 5.53 4.11
CA ILE A 55 7.20 4.28 3.70
C ILE A 55 8.03 4.52 2.44
N TYR A 56 7.49 5.29 1.48
CA TYR A 56 8.22 5.63 0.26
C TYR A 56 9.49 6.44 0.54
N GLN A 57 9.41 7.49 1.38
CA GLN A 57 10.56 8.30 1.77
C GLN A 57 11.64 7.44 2.46
N MET A 58 11.22 6.54 3.35
CA MET A 58 12.13 5.62 4.04
C MET A 58 12.82 4.65 3.07
N ALA A 59 12.10 4.13 2.07
CA ALA A 59 12.65 3.27 1.04
C ALA A 59 13.66 4.01 0.15
N LYS A 60 13.32 5.24 -0.25
CA LYS A 60 14.19 6.13 -1.03
C LYS A 60 15.48 6.46 -0.29
N ALA A 61 15.41 6.80 0.99
CA ALA A 61 16.59 7.06 1.83
C ALA A 61 17.53 5.86 1.93
N LYS A 62 16.97 4.64 1.87
CA LYS A 62 17.74 3.38 1.87
C LYS A 62 18.17 2.90 0.48
N GLY A 63 17.77 3.60 -0.60
CA GLY A 63 18.08 3.20 -1.97
C GLY A 63 17.43 1.88 -2.42
N ILE A 64 16.35 1.45 -1.76
CA ILE A 64 15.66 0.19 -2.07
C ILE A 64 14.22 0.42 -2.55
N LYS A 65 13.65 -0.59 -3.22
CA LYS A 65 12.23 -0.56 -3.61
C LYS A 65 11.34 -0.56 -2.36
N MET A 66 10.26 0.20 -2.42
CA MET A 66 9.27 0.29 -1.34
C MET A 66 8.72 -1.08 -0.93
N THR A 67 8.46 -1.95 -1.90
CA THR A 67 7.98 -3.32 -1.65
C THR A 67 8.98 -4.17 -0.89
N THR A 68 10.27 -4.06 -1.20
CA THR A 68 11.36 -4.75 -0.48
C THR A 68 11.43 -4.30 0.97
N LEU A 69 11.30 -2.99 1.22
CA LEU A 69 11.25 -2.45 2.58
C LEU A 69 10.08 -3.03 3.38
N VAL A 70 8.88 -3.03 2.79
CA VAL A 70 7.67 -3.55 3.44
C VAL A 70 7.82 -5.04 3.76
N ASN A 71 8.33 -5.84 2.82
CA ASN A 71 8.55 -7.27 3.05
C ASN A 71 9.51 -7.51 4.22
N HIS A 72 10.64 -6.80 4.27
CA HIS A 72 11.58 -6.94 5.39
C HIS A 72 10.99 -6.54 6.74
N ILE A 73 10.18 -5.47 6.78
CA ILE A 73 9.47 -5.07 8.01
C ILE A 73 8.53 -6.19 8.45
N LEU A 74 7.75 -6.75 7.52
CA LEU A 74 6.81 -7.83 7.80
C LEU A 74 7.53 -9.11 8.23
N GLU A 75 8.58 -9.52 7.53
CA GLU A 75 9.41 -10.69 7.90
C GLU A 75 9.97 -10.53 9.29
N LYS A 76 10.49 -9.35 9.64
CA LYS A 76 11.04 -9.09 10.96
C LYS A 76 9.97 -9.20 12.06
N VAL A 77 8.78 -8.65 11.82
CA VAL A 77 7.66 -8.67 12.78
C VAL A 77 7.05 -10.06 12.92
N LEU A 78 6.97 -10.83 11.83
CA LEU A 78 6.36 -12.17 11.84
C LEU A 78 7.32 -13.24 12.37
N ASN A 79 8.63 -13.09 12.13
CA ASN A 79 9.64 -14.06 12.56
C ASN A 79 10.26 -13.73 13.92
N GLY A 80 10.15 -12.49 14.39
CA GLY A 80 10.52 -12.07 15.74
C GLY A 80 9.27 -11.89 16.57
N GLY A 81 8.92 -12.90 17.38
CA GLY A 81 7.89 -12.75 18.41
C GLY A 81 8.25 -11.60 19.34
N ASP A 82 7.38 -10.60 19.36
CA ASP A 82 7.24 -9.52 20.33
C ASP A 82 7.97 -8.16 20.15
N GLU A 83 7.18 -7.17 20.56
CA GLU A 83 7.46 -5.80 21.00
C GLU A 83 7.78 -4.74 19.94
N PHE A 84 6.71 -4.18 19.37
CA PHE A 84 6.69 -2.77 18.93
C PHE A 84 6.85 -1.85 20.17
N GLY A 85 8.05 -1.81 20.71
CA GLY A 85 8.51 -0.75 21.61
C GLY A 85 8.59 0.55 20.80
N ALA A 86 7.58 1.39 20.95
CA ALA A 86 7.56 2.75 20.45
C ALA A 86 8.78 3.53 20.95
N LYS A 87 9.84 3.63 20.15
CA LYS A 87 10.84 4.67 20.33
C LYS A 87 10.45 5.85 19.44
N GLN A 88 9.72 6.78 20.05
CA GLN A 88 9.65 8.16 19.59
C GLN A 88 11.07 8.64 19.28
N ILE A 89 11.26 9.20 18.10
CA ILE A 89 12.34 10.14 17.84
C ILE A 89 11.66 11.45 17.48
N VAL A 90 11.22 12.17 18.51
CA VAL A 90 11.07 13.62 18.45
C VAL A 90 12.45 14.23 18.76
N SER A 91 12.72 15.31 18.03
CA SER A 91 13.76 16.32 18.20
C SER A 91 15.22 15.89 18.05
N SER A 92 15.82 16.32 16.95
CA SER A 92 16.81 17.40 17.10
C SER A 92 16.82 18.28 15.85
N SER A 93 16.39 19.51 16.05
CA SER A 93 16.61 20.65 15.18
C SER A 93 18.10 20.75 14.82
N LYS A 94 18.43 20.91 13.54
CA LYS A 94 19.66 21.57 13.14
C LYS A 94 19.33 22.83 12.36
N GLU A 95 19.28 23.87 13.15
CA GLU A 95 19.53 25.27 12.83
C GLU A 95 20.72 25.41 11.89
N SER A 96 20.47 25.92 10.68
CA SER A 96 21.51 26.39 9.76
C SER A 96 21.64 27.90 9.91
N ASN A 97 22.69 28.35 10.59
CA ASN A 97 23.10 29.75 10.62
C ASN A 97 23.93 30.11 9.37
N PHE A 98 23.45 31.12 8.63
CA PHE A 98 24.17 32.25 7.99
C PHE A 98 25.04 32.00 6.72
N PRO A 99 25.11 32.97 5.77
CA PRO A 99 25.49 34.37 6.03
C PRO A 99 24.55 35.49 5.54
N LYS A 100 24.68 36.65 6.18
CA LYS A 100 24.20 37.98 5.77
C LYS A 100 24.99 38.45 4.56
N GLU A 101 24.31 39.03 3.58
CA GLU A 101 24.90 40.05 2.72
C GLU A 101 24.15 41.37 2.94
N ASP A 102 24.93 42.38 3.29
CA ASP A 102 24.55 43.78 3.40
C ASP A 102 24.46 44.43 2.01
N GLY A 103 23.56 45.39 1.87
CA GLY A 103 23.79 46.55 1.00
C GLY A 103 22.82 46.73 -0.17
N GLY A 104 21.98 47.76 -0.09
CA GLY A 104 21.25 48.27 -1.24
C GLY A 104 20.14 49.25 -0.90
N LYS A 105 20.51 50.49 -0.54
CA LYS A 105 19.59 51.65 -0.50
C LYS A 105 18.92 51.83 -1.87
N GLY A 106 17.63 52.14 -1.87
CA GLY A 106 16.88 52.57 -3.06
C GLY A 106 15.52 53.11 -2.67
N GLU A 107 15.49 54.39 -2.30
CA GLU A 107 14.27 55.22 -2.25
C GLU A 107 13.58 55.19 -3.63
N CYS A 108 12.24 55.24 -3.65
CA CYS A 108 11.49 56.08 -4.60
C CYS A 108 10.06 56.30 -4.09
N LEU A 109 9.74 57.58 -3.96
CA LEU A 109 8.45 58.18 -3.61
C LEU A 109 7.49 58.18 -4.80
N GLY A 110 6.19 58.23 -4.49
CA GLY A 110 5.25 59.15 -5.13
C GLY A 110 4.40 58.61 -6.28
N GLY A 111 3.09 58.88 -6.19
CA GLY A 111 2.10 58.71 -7.26
C GLY A 111 0.72 58.39 -6.71
#